data_AF-A0A399IUI8-F1
#
_entry.id   AF-A0A399IUI8-F1
#
_cell.length_a   1.000
_cell.length_b   1.000
_cell.length_c   1.000
_cell.angle_alpha   90.00
_cell.angle_beta   90.00
_cell.angle_gamma   90.00
#
_symmetry.space_group_name_H-M   'P 1'
#
loop_
_entity.id
_entity.type
_entity.pdbx_description
1 polymer ?
#
loop_
_entity_poly.entity_id
_entity_poly.type
_entity_poly.pdbx_seq_one_letter_code
_entity_poly.pdbx_strand_id
1 'polypeptide(L)'
;MIKRLGVTLLIVASIMGSLSSFAVSAKWKEDKSKNLMWIENGVKVKGWKQIDGKWYNFREDGIMRTGWLKDNENWYYLWSDGTMAHNSWLTNGGFWYYFDESGKMVTNSVTVENKKYDFNAPAIIVSENVSTDNNTANVMTSNGGK
;
A
#
# COMPACT_ATOMS: atom_id res chain seq x y z
N MET A 1 39.46 0.42 21.48
CA MET A 1 39.52 -0.08 20.08
C MET A 1 38.33 -1.01 19.87
N ILE A 2 37.42 -0.64 18.98
CA ILE A 2 36.07 -1.21 18.84
C ILE A 2 36.11 -2.54 18.06
N LYS A 3 35.42 -3.58 18.52
CA LYS A 3 35.01 -4.72 17.69
C LYS A 3 33.52 -4.94 17.86
N ARG A 4 32.74 -4.63 16.83
CA ARG A 4 31.29 -4.86 16.75
C ARG A 4 31.05 -6.33 16.38
N LEU A 5 30.28 -7.06 17.19
CA LEU A 5 29.77 -8.39 16.83
C LEU A 5 28.45 -8.26 16.06
N GLY A 6 28.36 -9.00 14.95
CA GLY A 6 27.28 -8.92 13.97
C GLY A 6 25.98 -9.60 14.40
N VAL A 7 24.88 -9.09 13.86
CA VAL A 7 23.55 -9.72 13.91
C VAL A 7 23.34 -10.41 12.56
N THR A 8 23.23 -11.73 12.58
CA THR A 8 22.88 -12.55 11.41
C THR A 8 21.39 -12.85 11.48
N LEU A 9 20.62 -12.45 10.46
CA LEU A 9 19.22 -12.86 10.30
C LEU A 9 19.15 -13.91 9.18
N LEU A 10 18.82 -15.15 9.56
CA LEU A 10 18.50 -16.25 8.64
C LEU A 10 17.05 -16.11 8.17
N ILE A 11 16.81 -16.21 6.86
CA ILE A 11 15.49 -16.60 6.33
C ILE A 11 15.71 -17.80 5.42
N VAL A 12 15.01 -18.89 5.74
CA VAL A 12 15.05 -20.18 5.07
C VAL A 12 14.12 -20.14 3.87
N ALA A 13 14.61 -20.44 2.66
CA ALA A 13 13.79 -20.66 1.47
C ALA A 13 13.89 -22.15 1.09
N SER A 14 12.83 -22.90 1.31
CA SER A 14 12.67 -24.28 0.83
C SER A 14 12.21 -24.26 -0.63
N ILE A 15 13.05 -24.81 -1.50
CA ILE A 15 12.95 -24.89 -2.96
C ILE A 15 12.24 -26.20 -3.33
N MET A 16 11.29 -26.21 -4.27
CA MET A 16 10.96 -27.41 -5.06
C MET A 16 10.24 -27.06 -6.40
N GLY A 17 10.88 -27.40 -7.54
CA GLY A 17 10.30 -27.36 -8.89
C GLY A 17 11.35 -27.18 -10.01
N SER A 18 11.48 -28.15 -10.92
CA SER A 18 12.61 -28.48 -11.83
C SER A 18 12.89 -27.60 -13.08
N LEU A 19 14.20 -27.45 -13.41
CA LEU A 19 14.94 -27.40 -14.72
C LEU A 19 14.35 -26.55 -15.88
N SER A 20 15.02 -25.62 -16.58
CA SER A 20 16.41 -25.17 -16.71
C SER A 20 16.43 -23.73 -17.28
N SER A 21 17.25 -22.83 -16.74
CA SER A 21 17.82 -21.68 -17.46
C SER A 21 18.86 -21.03 -16.54
N PHE A 22 19.86 -20.34 -17.11
CA PHE A 22 20.83 -19.53 -16.34
C PHE A 22 20.10 -18.81 -15.22
N ALA A 23 20.41 -19.13 -13.96
CA ALA A 23 19.58 -18.84 -12.78
C ALA A 23 18.77 -17.54 -12.93
N VAL A 24 17.46 -17.66 -13.13
CA VAL A 24 16.55 -16.52 -13.02
C VAL A 24 16.62 -16.07 -11.57
N SER A 25 17.52 -15.14 -11.28
CA SER A 25 17.80 -14.68 -9.94
C SER A 25 16.96 -13.44 -9.69
N ALA A 26 15.83 -13.65 -9.03
CA ALA A 26 14.95 -12.59 -8.56
C ALA A 26 15.16 -12.41 -7.05
N LYS A 27 15.50 -11.21 -6.59
CA LYS A 27 15.71 -10.95 -5.15
C LYS A 27 15.56 -9.49 -4.77
N TRP A 28 15.17 -9.27 -3.52
CA TRP A 28 15.34 -7.99 -2.87
C TRP A 28 16.83 -7.68 -2.66
N LYS A 29 17.19 -6.41 -2.87
CA LYS A 29 18.52 -5.86 -2.60
C LYS A 29 18.38 -4.54 -1.86
N GLU A 30 19.11 -4.41 -0.77
CA GLU A 30 19.24 -3.16 -0.01
C GLU A 30 20.57 -2.46 -0.38
N ASP A 31 20.53 -1.14 -0.56
CA ASP A 31 21.74 -0.32 -0.71
C ASP A 31 22.27 0.20 0.65
N LYS A 32 23.41 0.91 0.64
CA LYS A 32 24.01 1.45 1.87
C LYS A 32 23.14 2.49 2.58
N SER A 33 22.19 3.08 1.86
CA SER A 33 21.23 4.07 2.37
C SER A 33 19.91 3.43 2.81
N LYS A 34 19.86 2.09 2.85
CA LYS A 34 18.68 1.28 3.17
C LYS A 34 17.54 1.37 2.15
N ASN A 35 17.83 1.78 0.91
CA ASN A 35 16.83 1.73 -0.15
C ASN A 35 16.67 0.29 -0.65
N LEU A 36 15.42 -0.16 -0.77
CA LEU A 36 15.09 -1.47 -1.32
C LEU A 36 14.90 -1.40 -2.83
N MET A 37 15.36 -2.45 -3.51
CA MET A 37 15.24 -2.66 -4.96
C MET A 37 14.89 -4.12 -5.21
N TRP A 38 14.11 -4.39 -6.26
CA TRP A 38 13.94 -5.75 -6.78
C TRP A 38 14.87 -5.95 -7.97
N ILE A 39 15.71 -6.98 -7.90
CA ILE A 39 16.69 -7.32 -8.94
C ILE A 39 16.22 -8.59 -9.63
N GLU A 40 16.09 -8.56 -10.96
CA GLU A 40 15.84 -9.73 -11.80
C GLU A 40 16.98 -9.86 -12.81
N ASN A 41 17.64 -11.02 -12.82
CA ASN A 41 18.75 -11.32 -13.73
C ASN A 41 19.87 -10.26 -13.69
N GLY A 42 20.14 -9.73 -12.50
CA GLY A 42 21.15 -8.69 -12.28
C GLY A 42 20.71 -7.26 -12.61
N VAL A 43 19.49 -7.06 -13.12
CA VAL A 43 18.94 -5.76 -13.50
C VAL A 43 17.92 -5.29 -12.47
N LYS A 44 17.92 -3.99 -12.16
CA LYS A 44 16.89 -3.40 -11.29
C LYS A 44 15.56 -3.30 -12.02
N VAL A 45 14.49 -3.75 -11.37
CA VAL A 45 13.12 -3.56 -11.88
C VAL A 45 12.67 -2.11 -11.70
N LYS A 46 11.83 -1.66 -12.62
CA LYS A 46 11.24 -0.32 -12.69
C LYS A 46 9.74 -0.43 -12.91
N GLY A 47 8.98 0.56 -12.48
CA GLY A 47 7.52 0.58 -12.62
C GLY A 47 6.83 -0.46 -11.74
N TRP A 48 5.61 -0.83 -12.12
CA TRP A 48 4.79 -1.79 -11.40
C TRP A 48 5.32 -3.21 -11.51
N LYS A 49 5.38 -3.92 -10.39
CA LYS A 49 5.79 -5.33 -10.34
C LYS A 49 5.02 -6.07 -9.27
N GLN A 50 4.49 -7.23 -9.62
CA GLN A 50 3.95 -8.18 -8.66
C GLN A 50 5.07 -9.11 -8.16
N ILE A 51 5.23 -9.19 -6.84
CA ILE A 51 6.21 -10.02 -6.13
C ILE A 51 5.44 -10.74 -5.02
N ASP A 52 5.44 -12.08 -5.05
CA ASP A 52 4.74 -12.92 -4.08
C ASP A 52 3.26 -12.53 -3.86
N GLY A 53 2.57 -12.26 -4.97
CA GLY A 53 1.15 -11.88 -4.98
C GLY A 53 0.87 -10.41 -4.62
N LYS A 54 1.86 -9.66 -4.15
CA LYS A 54 1.74 -8.26 -3.76
C LYS A 54 2.27 -7.33 -4.84
N TRP A 55 1.61 -6.19 -5.06
CA TRP A 55 2.06 -5.17 -6.00
C TRP A 55 2.99 -4.17 -5.35
N TYR A 56 4.07 -3.83 -6.04
CA TYR A 56 5.05 -2.81 -5.69
C TYR A 56 5.26 -1.88 -6.89
N ASN A 57 5.75 -0.67 -6.64
CA ASN A 57 6.19 0.24 -7.69
C ASN A 57 7.64 0.67 -7.46
N PHE A 58 8.45 0.64 -8.52
CA PHE A 58 9.85 1.04 -8.48
C PHE A 58 10.07 2.29 -9.33
N ARG A 59 10.85 3.23 -8.81
CA ARG A 59 11.29 4.42 -9.53
C ARG A 59 12.20 4.05 -10.72
N GLU A 60 12.51 5.04 -11.54
CA GLU A 60 13.39 4.85 -12.70
C GLU A 60 14.84 4.48 -12.33
N ASP A 61 15.28 4.82 -11.11
CA ASP A 61 16.58 4.41 -10.54
C ASP A 61 16.53 3.00 -9.89
N GLY A 62 15.36 2.35 -9.93
CA GLY A 62 15.06 1.02 -9.42
C GLY A 62 14.75 0.97 -7.92
N ILE A 63 14.70 2.11 -7.23
CA ILE A 63 14.37 2.16 -5.81
C ILE A 63 12.85 2.04 -5.62
N MET A 64 12.44 1.20 -4.68
CA MET A 64 11.04 0.98 -4.31
C MET A 64 10.39 2.28 -3.82
N ARG A 65 9.15 2.54 -4.27
CA ARG A 65 8.33 3.64 -3.79
C ARG A 65 7.54 3.24 -2.55
N THR A 66 7.27 4.23 -1.71
CA THR A 66 6.28 4.19 -0.63
C THR A 66 5.46 5.49 -0.69
N GLY A 67 4.30 5.51 -0.04
CA GLY A 67 3.38 6.64 0.00
C GLY A 67 2.54 6.81 -1.26
N TRP A 68 2.06 8.04 -1.48
CA TRP A 68 1.20 8.40 -2.61
C TRP A 68 1.93 8.29 -3.95
N LEU A 69 1.26 7.67 -4.92
CA LEU A 69 1.72 7.56 -6.31
C LEU A 69 0.59 7.95 -7.25
N LYS A 70 0.85 8.94 -8.12
CA LYS A 70 0.00 9.20 -9.28
C LYS A 70 0.57 8.47 -10.49
N ASP A 71 -0.23 7.61 -11.10
CA ASP A 71 0.12 6.94 -12.35
C ASP A 71 -1.01 7.14 -13.36
N ASN A 72 -0.68 7.86 -14.44
CA ASN A 72 -1.64 8.46 -15.36
C ASN A 72 -2.69 9.32 -14.62
N GLU A 73 -3.97 8.99 -14.76
CA GLU A 73 -5.09 9.70 -14.14
C GLU A 73 -5.48 9.13 -12.77
N ASN A 74 -4.85 8.01 -12.35
CA ASN A 74 -5.21 7.30 -11.14
C ASN A 74 -4.23 7.58 -10.00
N TRP A 75 -4.76 7.59 -8.78
CA TRP A 75 -3.97 7.66 -7.55
C TRP A 75 -3.91 6.30 -6.87
N TYR A 76 -2.74 5.99 -6.32
CA TYR A 76 -2.43 4.77 -5.59
C TYR A 76 -1.72 5.14 -4.30
N TYR A 77 -1.69 4.21 -3.36
CA TYR A 77 -0.88 4.32 -2.16
C TYR A 77 -0.06 3.06 -1.96
N LEU A 78 1.22 3.25 -1.66
CA LEU A 78 2.15 2.18 -1.33
C LEU A 78 2.42 2.28 0.18
N TRP A 79 2.15 1.22 0.94
CA TRP A 79 2.41 1.17 2.37
C TRP A 79 3.91 1.31 2.68
N SER A 80 4.25 1.40 3.96
CA SER A 80 5.64 1.54 4.39
C SER A 80 6.53 0.36 3.99
N ASP A 81 5.95 -0.83 3.82
CA ASP A 81 6.62 -2.03 3.29
C ASP A 81 6.68 -2.05 1.74
N GLY A 82 6.15 -1.02 1.08
CA GLY A 82 6.10 -0.87 -0.38
C GLY A 82 4.92 -1.54 -1.06
N THR A 83 4.08 -2.27 -0.32
CA THR A 83 2.93 -2.97 -0.90
C THR A 83 1.84 -1.98 -1.27
N MET A 84 1.21 -2.19 -2.42
CA MET A 84 0.10 -1.37 -2.89
C MET A 84 -1.14 -1.60 -2.01
N ALA A 85 -1.78 -0.53 -1.56
CA ALA A 85 -3.10 -0.57 -0.97
C ALA A 85 -4.13 -1.06 -2.00
N HIS A 86 -4.94 -2.04 -1.63
CA HIS A 86 -6.08 -2.52 -2.40
C HIS A 86 -7.17 -2.99 -1.43
N ASN A 87 -8.45 -2.86 -1.79
CA ASN A 87 -9.59 -3.16 -0.92
C ASN A 87 -9.42 -2.68 0.52
N SER A 88 -8.95 -1.45 0.71
CA SER A 88 -8.52 -0.96 2.02
C SER A 88 -8.72 0.53 2.20
N TRP A 89 -8.87 0.91 3.47
CA TRP A 89 -8.96 2.28 3.93
C TRP A 89 -7.59 2.85 4.28
N LEU A 90 -7.40 4.14 4.02
CA LEU A 90 -6.26 4.92 4.49
C LEU A 90 -6.77 6.19 5.17
N THR A 91 -6.25 6.47 6.37
CA THR A 91 -6.39 7.78 7.01
C THR A 91 -5.06 8.52 6.88
N ASN A 92 -5.07 9.68 6.21
CA ASN A 92 -3.87 10.49 6.04
C ASN A 92 -4.22 11.98 6.16
N GLY A 93 -3.57 12.69 7.08
CA GLY A 93 -3.83 14.12 7.31
C GLY A 93 -5.26 14.46 7.75
N GLY A 94 -5.96 13.54 8.42
CA GLY A 94 -7.36 13.72 8.83
C GLY A 94 -8.41 13.38 7.76
N PHE A 95 -7.97 13.01 6.56
CA PHE A 95 -8.85 12.60 5.47
C PHE A 95 -8.88 11.08 5.34
N TRP A 96 -10.02 10.57 4.86
CA TRP A 96 -10.23 9.16 4.57
C TRP A 96 -10.20 8.91 3.07
N TYR A 97 -9.50 7.85 2.69
CA TYR A 97 -9.37 7.39 1.31
C TYR A 97 -9.68 5.90 1.26
N TYR A 98 -10.25 5.45 0.15
CA TYR A 98 -10.47 4.03 -0.12
C TYR A 98 -9.82 3.65 -1.44
N PHE A 99 -9.14 2.50 -1.46
CA PHE A 99 -8.53 1.92 -2.66
C PHE A 99 -9.32 0.68 -3.07
N ASP A 100 -9.71 0.61 -4.34
CA ASP A 100 -10.42 -0.54 -4.90
C ASP A 100 -9.53 -1.79 -5.03
N GLU A 101 -10.07 -2.86 -5.59
CA GLU A 101 -9.34 -4.12 -5.80
C GLU A 101 -8.11 -3.96 -6.69
N SER A 102 -8.13 -3.02 -7.64
CA SER A 102 -7.00 -2.69 -8.50
C SER A 102 -5.99 -1.72 -7.86
N GLY A 103 -6.27 -1.29 -6.63
CA GLY A 103 -5.48 -0.33 -5.87
C GLY A 103 -5.68 1.12 -6.27
N LYS A 104 -6.66 1.42 -7.14
CA LYS A 104 -6.98 2.79 -7.51
C LYS A 104 -7.77 3.46 -6.40
N MET A 105 -7.41 4.69 -6.08
CA MET A 105 -8.15 5.53 -5.16
C MET A 105 -9.53 5.83 -5.74
N VAL A 106 -10.57 5.52 -4.98
CA VAL A 106 -11.95 5.86 -5.34
C VAL A 106 -12.13 7.37 -5.23
N THR A 107 -12.64 7.99 -6.29
CA THR A 107 -12.95 9.44 -6.33
C THR A 107 -14.44 9.73 -6.30
N ASN A 108 -15.29 8.72 -6.53
CA ASN A 108 -16.74 8.89 -6.63
C ASN A 108 -17.43 8.24 -5.44
N SER A 109 -18.03 7.06 -5.59
CA SER A 109 -18.63 6.34 -4.45
C SER A 109 -18.29 4.86 -4.50
N VAL A 110 -18.26 4.22 -3.34
CA VAL A 110 -18.02 2.78 -3.19
C VAL A 110 -18.92 2.20 -2.12
N THR A 111 -19.35 0.95 -2.31
CA THR A 111 -20.05 0.17 -1.29
C THR A 111 -19.09 -0.84 -0.68
N VAL A 112 -18.85 -0.75 0.62
CA VAL A 112 -18.03 -1.68 1.40
C VAL A 112 -18.92 -2.27 2.49
N GLU A 113 -19.05 -3.59 2.52
CA GLU A 113 -19.87 -4.32 3.53
C GLU A 113 -21.30 -3.79 3.64
N ASN A 114 -21.98 -3.61 2.50
CA ASN A 114 -23.34 -3.05 2.39
C ASN A 114 -23.51 -1.58 2.80
N LYS A 115 -22.41 -0.86 3.08
CA LYS A 115 -22.44 0.58 3.37
C LYS A 115 -21.85 1.38 2.21
N LYS A 116 -22.58 2.38 1.73
CA LYS A 116 -22.14 3.28 0.65
C LYS A 116 -21.37 4.48 1.24
N TYR A 117 -20.26 4.84 0.59
CA TYR A 117 -19.41 5.98 0.90
C TYR A 117 -19.26 6.86 -0.33
N ASP A 118 -19.35 8.19 -0.18
CA ASP A 118 -19.24 9.19 -1.25
C ASP A 118 -17.98 10.06 -1.07
N PHE A 119 -17.25 10.30 -2.15
CA PHE A 119 -15.95 10.96 -2.26
C PHE A 119 -15.95 12.10 -3.31
N ASN A 120 -17.10 12.47 -3.87
CA ASN A 120 -17.23 13.55 -4.87
C ASN A 120 -16.91 14.97 -4.31
N ALA A 121 -16.54 15.09 -3.04
CA ALA A 121 -15.89 16.24 -2.39
C ALA A 121 -14.78 15.67 -1.50
N PRO A 122 -13.68 16.40 -1.17
CA PRO A 122 -12.70 15.90 -0.20
C PRO A 122 -13.49 15.46 1.02
N ALA A 123 -13.49 14.16 1.27
CA ALA A 123 -14.43 13.54 2.18
C ALA A 123 -14.07 13.98 3.60
N ILE A 124 -14.59 15.15 4.00
CA ILE A 124 -15.04 15.38 5.35
C ILE A 124 -16.18 14.38 5.50
N ILE A 125 -15.86 13.14 5.89
CA ILE A 125 -16.87 12.25 6.43
C ILE A 125 -17.23 12.85 7.78
N VAL A 126 -18.15 13.81 7.75
CA VAL A 126 -19.03 14.05 8.89
C VAL A 126 -19.77 12.75 9.04
N SER A 127 -19.52 12.06 10.15
CA SER A 127 -20.28 10.90 10.52
C SER A 127 -21.78 11.23 10.47
N GLU A 128 -22.56 10.25 10.03
CA GLU A 128 -23.96 9.97 10.41
C GLU A 128 -25.08 10.16 9.37
N ASN A 129 -25.80 9.04 9.20
CA ASN A 129 -27.24 8.87 8.93
C ASN A 129 -27.81 9.07 7.51
N VAL A 130 -28.12 7.95 6.85
CA VAL A 130 -29.38 7.81 6.10
C VAL A 130 -30.05 6.49 6.53
N SER A 131 -30.78 6.52 7.64
CA SER A 131 -32.01 5.72 7.74
C SER A 131 -33.17 6.70 7.52
N THR A 132 -34.08 6.36 6.61
CA THR A 132 -35.31 7.12 6.36
C THR A 132 -36.42 6.72 7.33
N ASP A 133 -36.06 6.33 8.54
CA ASP A 133 -37.04 5.98 9.56
C ASP A 133 -37.18 7.17 10.49
N ASN A 134 -38.23 7.94 10.21
CA ASN A 134 -38.68 9.05 11.03
C ASN A 134 -38.74 8.60 12.50
N ASN A 135 -38.00 9.32 13.35
CA ASN A 135 -38.04 9.30 14.82
C ASN A 135 -36.87 8.58 15.52
N THR A 136 -35.72 9.24 15.65
CA THR A 136 -35.21 9.81 16.91
C THR A 136 -33.78 10.31 16.71
N ALA A 137 -33.49 11.48 17.27
CA ALA A 137 -32.19 12.13 17.21
C ALA A 137 -31.09 11.24 17.82
N ASN A 138 -30.03 10.98 17.06
CA ASN A 138 -28.73 10.68 17.64
C ASN A 138 -27.74 11.71 17.09
N VAL A 139 -27.37 12.62 17.98
CA VAL A 139 -26.31 13.59 17.80
C VAL A 139 -25.10 12.98 18.50
N MET A 140 -24.12 12.47 17.75
CA MET A 140 -22.82 12.14 18.35
C MET A 140 -21.90 13.36 18.25
N THR A 141 -21.91 14.17 19.31
CA THR A 141 -20.86 15.18 19.54
C THR A 141 -19.59 14.49 20.02
N SER A 142 -18.44 14.87 19.45
CA SER A 142 -17.14 14.57 20.05
C SER A 142 -16.96 15.43 21.30
N ASN A 143 -17.25 14.84 22.46
CA ASN A 143 -16.82 15.37 23.74
C ASN A 143 -15.52 14.66 24.15
N GLY A 144 -14.44 15.42 24.33
CA GLY A 144 -13.19 14.85 24.82
C GLY A 144 -12.02 15.82 24.76
N GLY A 145 -12.08 16.88 25.55
CA GLY A 145 -10.92 17.70 25.86
C GLY A 145 -9.90 16.95 26.73
N LYS A 146 -8.63 17.21 26.48
CA LYS A 146 -7.71 17.92 27.38
C LYS A 146 -6.61 18.57 26.56
#